data_AF-A0A084JA51-F1
#
_entry.id   AF-A0A084JA51-F1
#
_cell.length_a   1.000
_cell.length_b   1.000
_cell.length_c   1.000
_cell.angle_alpha   90.00
_cell.angle_beta   90.00
_cell.angle_gamma   90.00
#
_symmetry.space_group_name_H-M   'P 1'
#
loop_
_entity.id
_entity.type
_entity.pdbx_description
1 polymer ?
#
loop_
_entity_poly.entity_id
_entity_poly.type
_entity_poly.pdbx_seq_one_letter_code
_entity_poly.pdbx_strand_id
1 'polypeptide(L)'
;MSLKMDPLYDKKANFVGWLVEHSNVFDKDLKWVAYAYYNYIWATKTRVWIGELRGTNLLDRDGRIVAWSTSGPVVGSLGFVEGPINIGPPIMPIGPIIHEVPLNPGYVPEPAGEWSKLTFNQWLNQR
;
A
#
# COMPACT_ATOMS: atom_id res chain seq x y z
N MET A 1 18.83 14.50 3.66
CA MET A 1 17.44 14.02 3.87
C MET A 1 17.50 12.52 4.02
N SER A 2 16.89 11.97 5.06
CA SER A 2 16.77 10.51 5.22
C SER A 2 15.57 10.03 4.40
N LEU A 3 15.74 8.92 3.68
CA LEU A 3 14.68 8.27 2.93
C LEU A 3 13.62 7.74 3.91
N LYS A 4 12.35 8.13 3.75
CA LYS A 4 11.26 7.63 4.59
C LYS A 4 10.77 6.28 4.10
N MET A 5 10.84 5.28 4.97
CA MET A 5 10.53 3.89 4.66
C MET A 5 9.65 3.32 5.77
N ASP A 6 8.45 2.91 5.38
CA ASP A 6 7.42 2.42 6.28
C ASP A 6 7.16 0.93 5.96
N PRO A 7 7.40 0.01 6.89
CA PRO A 7 7.07 -1.40 6.67
C PRO A 7 5.56 -1.58 6.62
N LEU A 8 5.09 -2.34 5.64
CA LEU A 8 3.68 -2.64 5.44
C LEU A 8 3.35 -4.05 5.95
N TYR A 9 2.26 -4.14 6.70
CA TYR A 9 1.73 -5.38 7.25
C TYR A 9 0.30 -5.62 6.79
N ASP A 10 -0.10 -6.89 6.65
CA ASP A 10 -1.48 -7.26 6.36
C ASP A 10 -2.37 -7.26 7.63
N LYS A 11 -3.65 -7.62 7.45
CA LYS A 11 -4.64 -7.77 8.54
C LYS A 11 -4.34 -8.89 9.55
N LYS A 12 -3.27 -9.65 9.34
CA LYS A 12 -2.74 -10.67 10.26
C LYS A 12 -1.36 -10.28 10.81
N ALA A 13 -0.95 -9.02 10.63
CA ALA A 13 0.35 -8.50 11.01
C ALA A 13 1.54 -9.21 10.35
N ASN A 14 1.34 -9.81 9.17
CA ASN A 14 2.45 -10.33 8.38
C ASN A 14 3.05 -9.21 7.54
N PHE A 15 4.37 -9.07 7.56
CA PHE A 15 5.09 -8.20 6.65
C PHE A 15 4.80 -8.56 5.19
N VAL A 16 4.40 -7.57 4.37
CA VAL A 16 4.04 -7.75 2.96
C VAL A 16 4.86 -6.88 2.00
N GLY A 17 5.54 -5.85 2.50
CA GLY A 17 6.31 -4.94 1.65
C GLY A 17 6.62 -3.62 2.33
N TRP A 18 6.97 -2.61 1.53
CA TRP A 18 7.38 -1.29 2.00
C TRP A 18 6.60 -0.19 1.31
N LEU A 19 6.25 0.85 2.06
CA LEU A 19 5.85 2.15 1.55
C LEU A 19 7.04 3.09 1.67
N VAL A 20 7.55 3.54 0.53
CA VAL A 20 8.72 4.42 0.43
C VAL A 20 8.26 5.79 -0.04
N GLU A 21 8.72 6.83 0.68
CA GLU A 21 8.40 8.23 0.39
C GLU A 21 6.88 8.50 0.24
N HIS A 22 6.06 7.77 1.01
CA HIS A 22 4.59 7.80 0.96
C HIS A 22 4.00 7.78 -0.47
N SER A 23 4.66 7.12 -1.40
CA SER A 23 4.23 7.15 -2.81
C SER A 23 4.61 5.90 -3.56
N ASN A 24 5.62 5.14 -3.12
CA ASN A 24 6.07 3.95 -3.83
C ASN A 24 5.91 2.72 -2.97
N VAL A 25 5.30 1.69 -3.53
CA VAL A 25 5.07 0.42 -2.85
C VAL A 25 6.00 -0.62 -3.43
N PHE A 26 6.80 -1.23 -2.56
CA PHE A 26 7.70 -2.32 -2.88
C PHE A 26 7.21 -3.60 -2.20
N ASP A 27 7.39 -4.75 -2.85
CA ASP A 27 7.14 -6.04 -2.20
C ASP A 27 8.30 -6.43 -1.26
N LYS A 28 8.20 -7.63 -0.66
CA LYS A 28 9.24 -8.18 0.23
C LYS A 28 10.60 -8.39 -0.46
N ASP A 29 10.61 -8.52 -1.78
CA ASP A 29 11.82 -8.69 -2.59
C ASP A 29 12.36 -7.34 -3.10
N LEU A 30 11.81 -6.22 -2.61
CA LEU A 30 12.11 -4.86 -3.05
C LEU A 30 11.80 -4.61 -4.54
N LYS A 31 10.84 -5.34 -5.12
CA LYS A 31 10.34 -5.05 -6.46
C LYS A 31 9.27 -3.97 -6.37
N TRP A 32 9.34 -2.98 -7.26
CA TRP A 32 8.34 -1.92 -7.32
C TRP A 32 7.02 -2.45 -7.90
N VAL A 33 5.99 -2.56 -7.06
CA VAL A 33 4.73 -3.24 -7.38
C VAL A 33 3.54 -2.31 -7.52
N ALA A 34 3.57 -1.15 -6.86
CA ALA A 34 2.54 -0.14 -6.99
C ALA A 34 3.08 1.27 -6.69
N TYR A 35 2.34 2.29 -7.10
CA TYR A 35 2.64 3.68 -6.78
C TYR A 35 1.36 4.47 -6.53
N ALA A 36 1.45 5.50 -5.68
CA ALA A 36 0.39 6.44 -5.42
C ALA A 36 0.63 7.74 -6.19
N TYR A 37 -0.42 8.24 -6.83
CA TYR A 37 -0.44 9.55 -7.49
C TYR A 37 -1.79 10.22 -7.21
N TYR A 38 -1.77 11.43 -6.63
CA TYR A 38 -2.96 12.06 -6.01
C TYR A 38 -3.75 11.09 -5.13
N ASN A 39 -3.05 10.32 -4.28
CA ASN A 39 -3.59 9.27 -3.42
C ASN A 39 -4.20 8.06 -4.15
N TYR A 40 -4.36 8.06 -5.47
CA TYR A 40 -4.77 6.87 -6.20
C TYR A 40 -3.59 5.91 -6.36
N ILE A 41 -3.78 4.66 -5.98
CA ILE A 41 -2.77 3.62 -6.13
C ILE A 41 -2.99 2.86 -7.43
N TRP A 42 -1.90 2.70 -8.18
CA TRP A 42 -1.84 1.98 -9.44
C TRP A 42 -0.87 0.80 -9.33
N ALA A 43 -1.29 -0.37 -9.80
CA ALA A 43 -0.39 -1.51 -9.95
C ALA A 43 0.59 -1.26 -11.10
N THR A 44 1.89 -1.48 -10.88
CA THR A 44 2.92 -1.25 -11.91
C THR A 44 2.77 -2.21 -13.10
N LYS A 45 2.40 -3.48 -12.82
CA LYS A 45 2.28 -4.53 -13.83
C LYS A 45 1.07 -4.34 -14.75
N THR A 46 -0.12 -4.10 -14.18
CA THR A 46 -1.37 -4.01 -14.95
C THR A 46 -1.70 -2.58 -15.39
N ARG A 47 -1.09 -1.57 -14.75
CA ARG A 47 -1.42 -0.14 -14.92
C ARG A 47 -2.88 0.17 -14.65
N VAL A 48 -3.46 -0.58 -13.72
CA VAL A 48 -4.85 -0.44 -13.31
C VAL A 48 -4.86 0.20 -11.93
N TRP A 49 -5.83 1.08 -11.70
CA TRP A 49 -6.13 1.62 -10.39
C TRP A 49 -6.63 0.49 -9.47
N ILE A 50 -6.00 0.35 -8.30
CA ILE A 50 -6.26 -0.75 -7.36
C ILE A 50 -6.79 -0.29 -6.00
N GLY A 51 -6.87 1.02 -5.77
CA GLY A 51 -7.42 1.62 -4.56
C GLY A 51 -6.71 2.93 -4.22
N GLU A 52 -6.62 3.27 -2.94
CA GLU A 52 -6.07 4.56 -2.50
C GLU A 52 -5.04 4.44 -1.37
N LEU A 53 -4.16 5.43 -1.29
CA LEU A 53 -3.23 5.63 -0.18
C LEU A 53 -3.85 6.65 0.77
N ARG A 54 -4.02 6.25 2.03
CA ARG A 54 -4.51 7.13 3.09
C ARG A 54 -3.53 7.15 4.26
N GLY A 55 -2.73 8.21 4.33
CA GLY A 55 -1.61 8.28 5.27
C GLY A 55 -0.59 7.18 4.94
N THR A 56 -0.50 6.17 5.80
CA THR A 56 0.36 4.98 5.62
C THR A 56 -0.45 3.70 5.35
N ASN A 57 -1.75 3.82 5.07
CA ASN A 57 -2.64 2.70 4.78
C ASN A 57 -2.86 2.56 3.28
N LEU A 58 -2.69 1.33 2.77
CA LEU A 58 -3.07 0.96 1.42
C LEU A 58 -4.49 0.41 1.47
N LEU A 59 -5.39 1.01 0.71
CA LEU A 59 -6.81 0.66 0.67
C LEU A 59 -7.16 -0.02 -0.66
N ASP A 60 -8.18 -0.87 -0.67
CA ASP A 60 -8.81 -1.36 -1.89
C ASP A 60 -9.74 -0.31 -2.51
N ARG A 61 -10.35 -0.63 -3.65
CA ARG A 61 -11.27 0.28 -4.37
C ARG A 61 -12.53 0.66 -3.57
N ASP A 62 -12.87 -0.14 -2.57
CA ASP A 62 -14.00 0.11 -1.67
C ASP A 62 -13.58 0.87 -0.39
N GLY A 63 -12.32 1.31 -0.31
CA GLY A 63 -11.79 2.03 0.84
C GLY A 63 -11.43 1.14 2.05
N ARG A 64 -11.38 -0.19 1.88
CA ARG A 64 -11.03 -1.13 2.96
C ARG A 64 -9.53 -1.34 3.03
N ILE A 65 -9.00 -1.52 4.25
CA ILE A 65 -7.56 -1.59 4.47
C ILE A 65 -6.98 -2.91 4.00
N VAL A 66 -6.01 -2.86 3.10
CA VAL A 66 -5.27 -4.01 2.57
C VAL A 66 -3.97 -4.20 3.34
N ALA A 67 -3.25 -3.11 3.57
CA ALA A 67 -2.02 -3.09 4.34
C ALA A 67 -1.85 -1.77 5.11
N TRP A 68 -1.10 -1.82 6.20
CA TRP A 68 -0.89 -0.69 7.12
C TRP A 68 0.55 -0.64 7.60
N SER A 69 1.00 0.51 8.12
CA SER A 69 2.30 0.66 8.78
C SER A 69 2.13 1.06 10.23
N THR A 70 3.07 0.61 11.08
CA THR A 70 3.17 1.00 12.50
C THR A 70 3.50 2.48 12.71
N SER A 71 3.88 3.22 11.67
CA SER A 71 4.19 4.64 11.74
C SER A 71 2.96 5.57 11.69
N GLY A 72 1.75 5.03 11.59
CA GLY A 72 0.51 5.78 11.56
C GLY A 72 -0.70 5.00 12.06
N PRO A 73 -1.86 5.66 12.22
CA PRO A 73 -3.09 5.00 12.61
C PRO A 73 -3.63 4.12 11.46
N VAL A 74 -4.35 3.04 11.82
CA VAL A 74 -5.00 2.14 10.86
C VAL A 74 -6.39 2.67 10.51
N VAL A 75 -6.52 3.31 9.35
CA VAL A 75 -7.73 4.04 8.96
C VAL A 75 -8.10 3.75 7.51
N GLY A 76 -9.33 3.27 7.30
CA GLY A 76 -9.95 3.09 5.98
C GLY A 76 -10.80 4.31 5.58
N SER A 77 -11.48 4.23 4.44
CA SER A 77 -12.39 5.26 3.96
C SER A 77 -13.85 4.92 4.13
N LEU A 78 -14.66 5.96 4.36
CA LEU A 78 -16.11 5.88 4.40
C LEU A 78 -16.63 6.25 3.01
N GLY A 79 -16.81 5.25 2.14
CA GLY A 79 -17.45 5.43 0.85
C GLY A 79 -16.64 4.95 -0.35
N PHE A 80 -17.36 4.72 -1.45
CA PHE A 80 -16.80 4.36 -2.75
C PHE A 80 -15.97 5.53 -3.29
N VAL A 81 -14.71 5.27 -3.63
CA VAL A 81 -13.86 6.24 -4.31
C VAL A 81 -14.13 6.12 -5.80
N GLU A 82 -14.60 7.19 -6.45
CA GLU A 82 -14.74 7.20 -7.91
C GLU A 82 -13.36 6.96 -8.55
N GLY A 83 -13.31 6.02 -9.50
CA GLY A 83 -12.07 5.67 -10.18
C GLY A 83 -11.50 6.86 -10.95
N PRO A 84 -10.18 7.10 -10.88
CA PRO A 84 -9.55 8.23 -11.55
C PRO A 84 -9.59 8.07 -13.08
N ILE A 85 -9.61 9.21 -13.79
CA ILE A 85 -9.29 9.26 -15.23
C ILE A 85 -7.89 8.68 -15.41
N ASN A 86 -7.69 7.78 -16.38
CA ASN A 86 -6.39 7.16 -16.62
C ASN A 86 -5.37 8.19 -17.10
N ILE A 87 -4.46 8.54 -16.21
CA ILE A 87 -3.29 9.40 -16.43
C ILE A 87 -2.09 8.45 -16.56
N GLY A 88 -1.39 8.52 -17.69
CA GLY A 88 -0.32 7.58 -18.05
C GLY A 88 0.77 7.41 -16.97
N PRO A 89 1.59 6.36 -17.07
CA PRO A 89 2.43 5.91 -15.95
C PRO A 89 3.51 6.95 -15.59
N PRO A 90 3.86 7.08 -14.30
CA PRO A 90 5.01 7.85 -13.87
C PRO A 90 6.32 7.12 -14.21
N ILE A 91 7.42 7.87 -14.09
CA ILE A 91 8.78 7.33 -14.19
C ILE A 91 9.04 6.38 -13.01
N MET A 92 9.71 5.25 -13.27
CA MET A 92 10.09 4.28 -12.24
C MET A 92 11.06 4.88 -11.23
N PRO A 93 10.81 4.76 -9.91
CA PRO A 93 11.74 5.19 -8.88
C PRO A 93 12.95 4.25 -8.80
N ILE A 94 14.07 4.77 -8.30
CA ILE A 94 15.19 3.93 -7.88
C ILE A 94 14.75 3.11 -6.66
N GLY A 95 15.00 1.81 -6.69
CA GLY A 95 14.65 0.91 -5.60
C GLY A 95 15.39 1.25 -4.30
N PRO A 96 14.72 1.11 -3.13
CA PRO A 96 15.35 1.31 -1.84
C PRO A 96 16.45 0.25 -1.56
N ILE A 97 17.48 0.63 -0.81
CA ILE A 97 18.45 -0.33 -0.25
C ILE A 97 18.05 -0.62 1.19
N ILE A 98 17.53 -1.82 1.46
CA ILE A 98 17.06 -2.25 2.78
C ILE A 98 17.86 -3.48 3.20
N HIS A 99 18.44 -3.42 4.39
CA HIS A 99 19.39 -4.43 4.87
C HIS A 99 18.71 -5.52 5.71
N GLU A 100 17.56 -5.22 6.33
CA GLU A 100 16.87 -6.14 7.24
C GLU A 100 15.36 -6.16 6.99
N VAL A 101 14.79 -7.36 7.03
CA VAL A 101 13.33 -7.56 7.01
C VAL A 101 12.79 -7.22 8.40
N PRO A 102 11.75 -6.38 8.50
CA PRO A 102 11.20 -5.95 9.78
C PRO A 102 10.52 -7.14 10.47
N LEU A 103 10.56 -7.12 11.80
CA LEU A 103 9.82 -8.09 12.60
C LEU A 103 8.31 -7.81 12.50
N ASN A 104 7.51 -8.88 12.44
CA ASN A 104 6.07 -8.76 12.53
C ASN A 104 5.68 -8.19 13.91
N PRO A 105 4.79 -7.19 14.00
CA PRO A 105 4.45 -6.51 15.25
C PRO A 105 3.74 -7.40 16.27
N GLY A 106 3.28 -8.60 15.89
CA GLY A 106 2.63 -9.57 16.78
C GLY A 106 1.18 -9.21 17.18
N TYR A 107 0.70 -8.03 16.79
CA TYR A 107 -0.68 -7.59 16.98
C TYR A 107 -1.18 -6.81 15.76
N VAL A 108 -2.50 -6.75 15.62
CA VAL A 108 -3.19 -5.99 14.57
C VAL A 108 -4.09 -4.97 15.26
N PRO A 109 -3.92 -3.66 15.01
CA PRO A 109 -4.81 -2.64 15.55
C PRO A 109 -6.25 -2.84 15.07
N GLU A 110 -7.23 -2.48 15.90
CA GLU A 110 -8.60 -2.37 15.43
C GLU A 110 -8.72 -1.18 14.46
N PRO A 111 -9.15 -1.40 13.21
CA PRO A 111 -9.17 -0.35 12.21
C PRO A 111 -10.34 0.61 12.43
N ALA A 112 -10.11 1.89 12.16
CA ALA A 112 -11.22 2.81 11.86
C ALA A 112 -11.70 2.53 10.41
N GLY A 113 -12.64 1.60 10.26
CA GLY A 113 -13.13 1.10 8.97
C GLY A 113 -13.11 -0.43 8.92
N GLU A 114 -13.02 -1.01 7.72
CA GLU A 114 -12.97 -2.46 7.54
C GLU A 114 -11.62 -2.91 6.97
N TRP A 115 -11.18 -4.11 7.36
CA TRP A 115 -10.13 -4.81 6.64
C TRP A 115 -10.66 -5.33 5.30
N SER A 116 -9.85 -5.19 4.25
CA SER A 116 -10.15 -5.80 2.97
C SER A 116 -10.22 -7.32 3.07
N LYS A 117 -11.09 -7.91 2.25
CA LYS A 117 -11.13 -9.36 2.04
C LYS A 117 -9.97 -9.84 1.16
N LEU A 118 -9.37 -8.93 0.39
CA LEU A 118 -8.22 -9.22 -0.47
C LEU A 118 -6.95 -9.42 0.36
N THR A 119 -6.12 -10.36 -0.07
CA THR A 119 -4.70 -10.39 0.29
C THR A 119 -3.94 -9.32 -0.48
N PHE A 120 -2.75 -8.95 0.00
CA PHE A 120 -1.88 -7.98 -0.69
C PHE A 120 -1.64 -8.35 -2.16
N ASN A 121 -1.37 -9.62 -2.45
CA ASN A 121 -1.19 -10.10 -3.84
C ASN A 121 -2.49 -10.06 -4.65
N GLN A 122 -3.65 -10.38 -4.06
CA GLN A 122 -4.93 -10.26 -4.78
C GLN A 122 -5.24 -8.80 -5.11
N TRP A 123 -4.96 -7.88 -4.18
CA TRP A 123 -5.12 -6.45 -4.39
C TRP A 123 -4.23 -5.93 -5.54
N LEU A 124 -2.96 -6.35 -5.62
CA LEU A 124 -2.06 -6.01 -6.73
C LEU A 124 -2.51 -6.55 -8.10
N ASN A 125 -3.29 -7.63 -8.13
CA ASN A 125 -3.72 -8.31 -9.36
C ASN A 125 -5.20 -8.06 -9.70
N GLN A 126 -5.83 -7.05 -9.09
CA GLN A 126 -7.15 -6.59 -9.48
C GLN A 126 -7.17 -6.20 -10.98
N ARG A 127 -8.29 -6.49 -11.63
CA ARG A 127 -8.55 -6.16 -13.03
C ARG A 127 -9.64 -5.10 -13.15
#